data_AF-A0A5S3U4W6-F1
#
_entry.id   AF-A0A5S3U4W6-F1
#
_cell.length_a   1.000
_cell.length_b   1.000
_cell.length_c   1.000
_cell.angle_alpha   90.00
_cell.angle_beta   90.00
_cell.angle_gamma   90.00
#
_symmetry.space_group_name_H-M   'P 1'
#
loop_
_entity.id
_entity.type
_entity.pdbx_description
1 polymer ?
#
loop_
_entity_poly.entity_id
_entity_poly.type
_entity_poly.pdbx_seq_one_letter_code
_entity_poly.pdbx_strand_id
1 'polypeptide(L)'
;MPSSNIKRSLSDSRLSTYEQIVFNGTALSTEQALKLYAWNAQVSAAFFAPLHLCEVVFRNAVSEALERKYGLNWPWNTTFERSLPNPDRGYSPRRDLINARNGQNTTGKVIPELKFVFWEKLHNEKV
;
A
#
# COMPACT_ATOMS: atom_id res chain seq x y z
N MET A 1 3.03 24.96 -29.09
CA MET A 1 4.23 24.41 -28.42
C MET A 1 3.89 23.02 -27.90
N PRO A 2 4.78 22.01 -27.97
CA PRO A 2 4.50 20.66 -27.47
C PRO A 2 4.15 20.61 -25.97
N SER A 3 4.72 21.51 -25.16
CA SER A 3 4.52 21.59 -23.71
C SER A 3 3.08 21.90 -23.30
N SER A 4 2.34 22.72 -24.06
CA SER A 4 0.93 23.03 -23.76
C SER A 4 0.00 21.84 -23.97
N ASN A 5 0.30 20.99 -24.97
CA ASN A 5 -0.48 19.78 -25.23
C ASN A 5 -0.24 18.73 -24.12
N ILE A 6 1.01 18.56 -23.69
CA ILE A 6 1.38 17.65 -22.59
C ILE A 6 0.72 18.09 -21.28
N LYS A 7 0.74 19.39 -20.97
CA LYS A 7 0.07 19.95 -19.79
C LYS A 7 -1.42 19.61 -19.77
N ARG A 8 -2.11 19.80 -20.90
CA ARG A 8 -3.54 19.46 -21.03
C ARG A 8 -3.79 17.97 -20.77
N SER A 9 -2.93 17.09 -21.28
CA SER A 9 -3.04 15.64 -21.04
C SER A 9 -2.79 15.24 -19.58
N LEU A 10 -1.89 15.93 -18.88
CA LEU A 10 -1.60 15.68 -17.45
C LEU A 10 -2.59 16.37 -16.48
N SER A 11 -3.51 17.18 -17.01
CA SER A 11 -4.38 18.13 -16.29
C SER A 11 -3.63 19.33 -15.68
N ASP A 12 -4.20 20.52 -15.87
CA ASP A 12 -3.62 21.78 -15.39
C ASP A 12 -3.38 21.77 -13.88
N SER A 13 -4.27 21.15 -13.11
CA SER A 13 -4.16 21.04 -11.64
C SER A 13 -2.95 20.26 -11.15
N ARG A 14 -2.48 19.26 -11.91
CA ARG A 14 -1.30 18.47 -11.54
C ARG A 14 -0.03 19.26 -11.78
N LEU A 15 0.04 20.00 -12.89
CA LEU A 15 1.24 20.74 -13.26
C LEU A 15 1.33 22.10 -12.55
N SER A 16 0.21 22.74 -12.23
CA SER A 16 0.19 24.07 -11.58
C SER A 16 0.94 24.08 -10.25
N THR A 17 0.89 22.98 -9.49
CA THR A 17 1.63 22.80 -8.24
C THR A 17 3.15 22.98 -8.46
N TYR A 18 3.67 22.56 -9.61
CA TYR A 18 5.09 22.68 -9.96
C TYR A 18 5.42 24.03 -10.59
N GLU A 19 4.51 24.59 -11.39
CA GLU A 19 4.68 25.94 -11.98
C GLU A 19 4.74 27.05 -10.92
N GLN A 20 4.04 26.86 -9.80
CA GLN A 20 4.05 27.79 -8.67
C GLN A 20 5.36 27.77 -7.86
N ILE A 21 6.24 26.81 -8.09
CA ILE A 21 7.54 26.75 -7.41
C ILE A 21 8.41 27.91 -7.90
N VAL A 22 8.98 28.67 -6.97
CA VAL A 22 9.86 29.81 -7.26
C VAL A 22 11.31 29.38 -7.06
N PHE A 23 12.12 29.57 -8.10
CA PHE A 23 13.56 29.35 -8.08
C PHE A 23 14.26 30.63 -8.53
N ASN A 24 15.23 31.13 -7.75
CA ASN A 24 15.92 32.40 -7.97
C ASN A 24 14.98 33.61 -8.15
N GLY A 25 13.87 33.66 -7.41
CA GLY A 25 12.90 34.77 -7.46
C GLY A 25 11.94 34.74 -8.64
N THR A 26 11.99 33.70 -9.49
CA THR A 26 11.07 33.52 -10.63
C THR A 26 10.33 32.18 -10.55
N ALA A 27 9.06 32.17 -10.95
CA ALA A 27 8.28 30.94 -11.10
C ALA A 27 8.86 30.06 -12.23
N LEU A 28 8.71 28.74 -12.10
CA LEU A 28 9.16 27.81 -13.13
C LEU A 28 8.38 27.99 -14.44
N SER A 29 9.08 27.90 -15.57
CA SER A 29 8.42 27.75 -16.86
C SER A 29 7.68 26.41 -16.93
N THR A 30 6.70 26.29 -17.84
CA THR A 30 5.98 25.03 -18.10
C THR A 30 6.94 23.87 -18.35
N GLU A 31 8.02 24.08 -19.10
CA GLU A 31 9.03 23.07 -19.39
C GLU A 31 9.84 22.67 -18.15
N GLN A 32 10.18 23.62 -17.28
CA GLN A 32 10.86 23.34 -16.01
C GLN A 32 9.92 22.58 -15.05
N ALA A 33 8.65 22.97 -14.97
CA ALA A 33 7.63 22.29 -14.19
C ALA A 33 7.42 20.84 -14.69
N LEU A 34 7.38 20.61 -16.01
CA LEU A 34 7.28 19.27 -16.59
C LEU A 34 8.50 18.39 -16.25
N LYS A 35 9.71 18.96 -16.29
CA LYS A 35 10.93 18.24 -15.88
C LYS A 35 10.88 17.86 -14.40
N LEU A 36 10.43 18.78 -13.54
CA LEU A 36 10.31 18.51 -12.11
C LEU A 36 9.22 17.47 -11.80
N TYR A 37 8.09 17.54 -12.50
CA TYR A 37 7.05 16.51 -12.43
C TYR A 37 7.58 15.12 -12.85
N ALA A 38 8.29 15.05 -13.97
CA ALA A 38 8.91 13.81 -14.45
C ALA A 38 9.94 13.26 -13.44
N TRP A 39 10.75 14.13 -12.84
CA TRP A 39 11.69 13.74 -11.79
C TRP A 39 10.98 13.21 -10.54
N ASN A 40 9.91 13.86 -10.08
CA ASN A 40 9.11 13.34 -8.97
C ASN A 40 8.53 11.95 -9.27
N ALA A 41 8.06 11.74 -10.52
CA ALA A 41 7.59 10.42 -10.95
C ALA A 41 8.71 9.37 -10.94
N GLN A 42 9.93 9.71 -11.36
CA GLN A 42 11.09 8.81 -11.30
C GLN A 42 11.49 8.46 -9.87
N VAL A 43 11.51 9.45 -8.97
CA VAL A 43 11.79 9.23 -7.54
C VAL A 43 10.71 8.33 -6.94
N SER A 44 9.44 8.62 -7.20
CA SER A 44 8.31 7.79 -6.74
C SER A 44 8.42 6.36 -7.27
N ALA A 45 8.77 6.19 -8.56
CA ALA A 45 9.01 4.89 -9.18
C ALA A 45 10.13 4.10 -8.46
N ALA A 46 11.21 4.77 -8.07
CA ALA A 46 12.33 4.15 -7.35
C ALA A 46 11.92 3.58 -5.98
N PHE A 47 10.85 4.08 -5.36
CA PHE A 47 10.33 3.54 -4.10
C PHE A 47 9.47 2.29 -4.26
N PHE A 48 8.97 1.97 -5.46
CA PHE A 48 8.10 0.78 -5.61
C PHE A 48 8.82 -0.52 -5.31
N ALA A 49 10.06 -0.68 -5.77
CA ALA A 49 10.85 -1.89 -5.51
C ALA A 49 11.11 -2.13 -4.01
N PRO A 50 11.66 -1.17 -3.24
CA PRO A 50 11.84 -1.37 -1.81
C PRO A 50 10.53 -1.52 -1.05
N LEU A 51 9.47 -0.78 -1.41
CA LEU A 51 8.14 -0.94 -0.77
C LEU A 51 7.58 -2.34 -1.00
N HIS A 52 7.66 -2.87 -2.21
CA HIS A 52 7.23 -4.23 -2.53
C HIS A 52 7.98 -5.28 -1.68
N LEU A 53 9.30 -5.16 -1.59
CA LEU A 53 10.11 -6.08 -0.77
C LEU A 53 9.76 -5.97 0.71
N CYS A 54 9.65 -4.76 1.25
CA CYS A 54 9.25 -4.53 2.63
C CYS A 54 7.87 -5.15 2.93
N GLU A 55 6.90 -5.00 2.03
CA GLU A 55 5.57 -5.59 2.18
C GLU A 55 5.62 -7.11 2.26
N VAL A 56 6.35 -7.77 1.34
CA VAL A 56 6.49 -9.24 1.33
C VAL A 56 7.20 -9.74 2.58
N VAL A 57 8.34 -9.13 2.94
CA VAL A 57 9.13 -9.53 4.12
C VAL A 57 8.32 -9.36 5.39
N PHE A 58 7.62 -8.24 5.54
CA PHE A 58 6.78 -7.98 6.70
C PHE A 58 5.65 -8.99 6.85
N ARG A 59 4.90 -9.27 5.77
CA ARG A 59 3.81 -10.26 5.79
C ARG A 59 4.31 -11.65 6.16
N ASN A 60 5.45 -12.06 5.60
CA ASN A 60 6.05 -13.36 5.89
C ASN A 60 6.49 -13.45 7.36
N ALA A 61 7.16 -12.43 7.88
CA ALA A 61 7.60 -12.40 9.28
C ALA A 61 6.43 -12.46 10.28
N VAL A 62 5.33 -11.73 10.01
CA VAL A 62 4.12 -11.80 10.84
C VAL A 62 3.46 -13.17 10.71
N SER A 63 3.37 -13.74 9.50
CA SER A 63 2.82 -15.08 9.30
C SER A 63 3.61 -16.14 10.06
N GLU A 64 4.94 -16.09 10.06
CA GLU A 64 5.78 -17.01 10.85
C GLU A 64 5.51 -16.88 12.35
N ALA A 65 5.30 -15.66 12.84
CA ALA A 65 4.93 -15.45 14.24
C ALA A 65 3.55 -16.02 14.58
N LEU A 66 2.57 -15.85 13.68
CA LEU A 66 1.23 -16.45 13.83
C LEU A 66 1.29 -17.97 13.78
N GLU A 67 2.10 -18.54 12.89
CA GLU A 67 2.32 -19.97 12.78
C GLU A 67 2.88 -20.57 14.08
N ARG A 68 3.84 -19.90 14.72
CA ARG A 68 4.38 -20.34 16.02
C ARG A 68 3.32 -20.35 17.13
N LYS A 69 2.33 -19.45 17.09
CA LYS A 69 1.28 -19.33 18.13
C LYS A 69 0.04 -20.19 17.83
N TYR A 70 -0.35 -20.33 16.56
CA TYR A 70 -1.63 -20.89 16.13
C TYR A 70 -1.51 -22.10 15.19
N GLY A 71 -0.29 -22.49 14.81
CA GLY A 71 0.02 -23.60 13.92
C GLY A 71 0.09 -23.22 12.43
N LEU A 72 0.58 -24.15 11.60
CA LEU A 72 0.79 -23.96 10.15
C LEU A 72 -0.46 -23.48 9.39
N ASN A 73 -1.64 -23.89 9.86
CA ASN A 73 -2.94 -23.51 9.31
C ASN A 73 -3.60 -22.38 10.10
N TRP A 74 -2.82 -21.44 10.64
CA TRP A 74 -3.32 -20.29 11.41
C TRP A 74 -4.47 -19.51 10.74
N PRO A 75 -4.57 -19.39 9.40
CA PRO A 75 -5.72 -18.68 8.82
C PRO A 75 -7.06 -19.37 9.07
N TRP A 76 -7.06 -20.67 9.35
CA TRP A 76 -8.23 -21.47 9.73
C TRP A 76 -8.31 -21.76 11.23
N ASN A 77 -7.37 -21.24 12.02
CA ASN A 77 -7.38 -21.43 13.46
C ASN A 77 -8.52 -20.61 14.08
N THR A 78 -9.46 -21.29 14.73
CA THR A 78 -10.67 -20.66 15.30
C THR A 78 -10.36 -19.71 16.45
N THR A 79 -9.30 -19.98 17.23
CA THR A 79 -8.85 -19.07 18.29
C THR A 79 -8.30 -17.78 17.70
N PHE A 80 -7.48 -17.86 16.65
CA PHE A 80 -6.96 -16.67 15.97
C PHE A 80 -8.09 -15.86 15.31
N GLU A 81 -8.99 -16.50 14.58
CA GLU A 81 -10.12 -15.81 13.95
C GLU A 81 -10.98 -15.05 14.98
N ARG A 82 -11.21 -15.66 16.14
CA ARG A 82 -11.97 -15.06 17.24
C ARG A 82 -11.21 -13.96 17.97
N SER A 83 -9.87 -13.99 18.00
CA SER A 83 -9.09 -12.88 18.55
C SER A 83 -9.09 -11.64 17.67
N LEU A 84 -9.41 -11.78 16.37
CA LEU A 84 -9.49 -10.64 15.46
C LEU A 84 -10.71 -9.74 15.76
N PRO A 85 -10.55 -8.42 15.68
CA PRO A 85 -11.66 -7.47 15.75
C PRO A 85 -12.68 -7.73 14.65
N ASN A 86 -13.95 -7.56 14.98
CA ASN A 86 -15.04 -7.61 14.02
C ASN A 86 -16.04 -6.47 14.24
N PRO A 87 -15.64 -5.21 13.97
CA PRO A 87 -16.53 -4.07 14.12
C PRO A 87 -17.66 -4.11 13.08
N ASP A 88 -18.83 -3.57 13.41
CA ASP A 88 -19.96 -3.46 12.47
C ASP A 88 -19.73 -2.38 11.40
N ARG A 89 -18.93 -1.36 11.72
CA ARG A 89 -18.58 -0.25 10.81
C ARG A 89 -17.07 -0.18 10.60
N GLY A 90 -16.66 0.15 9.37
CA GLY A 90 -15.25 0.25 9.00
C GLY A 90 -14.62 -1.09 8.62
N TYR A 91 -13.29 -1.11 8.55
CA TYR A 91 -12.50 -2.27 8.18
C TYR A 91 -12.56 -3.34 9.29
N SER A 92 -12.85 -4.60 8.92
CA SER A 92 -12.87 -5.74 9.83
C SER A 92 -11.78 -6.74 9.44
N PRO A 93 -10.71 -6.90 10.25
CA PRO A 93 -9.68 -7.91 10.03
C PRO A 93 -10.27 -9.32 9.98
N ARG A 94 -11.27 -9.64 10.81
CA ARG A 94 -11.91 -10.96 10.80
C ARG A 94 -12.61 -11.25 9.48
N ARG A 95 -13.40 -10.30 8.96
CA ARG A 95 -14.10 -10.46 7.67
C ARG A 95 -13.09 -10.56 6.53
N ASP A 96 -12.02 -9.78 6.57
CA ASP A 96 -10.96 -9.84 5.57
C ASP A 96 -10.26 -11.21 5.55
N LEU A 97 -9.94 -11.77 6.73
CA LEU A 97 -9.39 -13.12 6.84
C LEU A 97 -10.31 -14.19 6.26
N ILE A 98 -11.60 -14.16 6.61
CA ILE A 98 -12.59 -15.12 6.12
C ILE A 98 -12.70 -15.05 4.59
N ASN A 99 -12.71 -13.84 4.03
CA ASN A 99 -12.77 -13.64 2.58
C ASN A 99 -11.47 -14.10 1.90
N ALA A 100 -10.31 -13.73 2.43
CA ALA A 100 -9.01 -14.06 1.86
C ALA A 100 -8.74 -15.57 1.81
N ARG A 101 -9.23 -16.33 2.79
CA ARG A 101 -9.08 -17.80 2.81
C ARG A 101 -10.16 -18.54 2.02
N ASN A 102 -11.21 -17.85 1.54
CA ASN A 102 -12.28 -18.49 0.80
C ASN A 102 -11.75 -19.02 -0.54
N GLY A 103 -11.99 -20.30 -0.83
CA GLY A 103 -11.48 -20.98 -2.02
C GLY A 103 -9.96 -21.26 -2.00
N GLN A 104 -9.27 -20.98 -0.89
CA GLN A 104 -7.84 -21.26 -0.74
C GLN A 104 -7.60 -22.55 0.04
N ASN A 105 -6.51 -23.25 -0.30
CA ASN A 105 -6.14 -24.54 0.31
C ASN A 105 -4.87 -24.47 1.16
N THR A 106 -4.16 -23.35 1.17
CA THR A 106 -2.85 -23.23 1.83
C THR A 106 -2.64 -21.83 2.39
N THR A 107 -2.00 -21.72 3.55
CA THR A 107 -1.64 -20.43 4.19
C THR A 107 -0.89 -19.50 3.23
N GLY A 108 0.07 -20.03 2.47
CA GLY A 108 0.84 -19.25 1.49
C GLY A 108 0.01 -18.58 0.38
N LYS A 109 -1.21 -19.07 0.11
CA LYS A 109 -2.15 -18.42 -0.82
C LYS A 109 -3.06 -17.41 -0.14
N VAL A 110 -3.25 -17.50 1.17
CA VAL A 110 -4.05 -16.53 1.95
C VAL A 110 -3.25 -15.26 2.24
N ILE A 111 -1.96 -15.39 2.57
CA ILE A 111 -1.07 -14.25 2.87
C ILE A 111 -1.12 -13.13 1.82
N PRO A 112 -1.00 -13.39 0.50
CA PRO A 112 -1.03 -12.32 -0.50
C PRO A 112 -2.41 -11.67 -0.67
N GLU A 113 -3.50 -12.38 -0.36
CA GLU A 113 -4.88 -11.89 -0.48
C GLU A 113 -5.27 -10.92 0.66
N LEU A 114 -4.54 -10.96 1.78
CA LEU A 114 -4.74 -10.07 2.91
C LEU A 114 -4.16 -8.67 2.63
N LYS A 115 -5.00 -7.64 2.74
CA LYS A 115 -4.62 -6.24 2.52
C LYS A 115 -3.58 -5.79 3.55
N PHE A 116 -2.73 -4.81 3.20
CA PHE A 116 -1.72 -4.29 4.14
C PHE A 116 -2.32 -3.83 5.50
N VAL A 117 -3.51 -3.22 5.47
CA VAL A 117 -4.24 -2.81 6.69
C VAL A 117 -4.59 -3.97 7.63
N PHE A 118 -4.71 -5.22 7.15
CA PHE A 118 -4.87 -6.40 8.00
C PHE A 118 -3.69 -6.54 8.95
N TRP A 119 -2.49 -6.50 8.37
CA TRP A 119 -1.23 -6.71 9.06
C TRP A 119 -0.89 -5.54 9.99
N GLU A 120 -1.24 -4.32 9.60
CA GLU A 120 -1.14 -3.13 10.47
C GLU A 120 -2.03 -3.27 11.72
N LYS A 121 -3.28 -3.73 11.55
CA LYS A 121 -4.22 -3.90 12.67
C LYS A 121 -3.82 -4.99 13.66
N LEU A 122 -3.15 -6.04 13.20
CA LEU A 122 -2.61 -7.09 14.07
C LEU A 122 -1.55 -6.57 15.05
N HIS A 123 -0.79 -5.54 14.68
CA HIS A 123 0.22 -4.95 15.55
C HIS A 123 -0.38 -3.98 16.58
N ASN A 124 -1.38 -3.20 16.15
CA ASN A 124 -1.91 -2.10 16.95
C ASN A 124 -2.95 -2.53 18.00
N GLU A 125 -3.49 -3.73 17.87
CA GLU A 125 -4.44 -4.29 18.83
C GLU A 125 -3.80 -5.48 19.54
N LYS A 126 -3.76 -5.45 20.89
CA LYS A 126 -3.10 -6.47 21.71
C LYS A 126 -3.77 -7.84 21.49
N VAL A 127 -3.16 -8.69 20.65
CA VAL A 127 -3.51 -10.13 20.46
C VAL A 127 -2.81 -11.03 21.48
#